data_AF-X1UZ14-F1
#
_entry.id   AF-X1UZ14-F1
#
_cell.length_a   1.000
_cell.length_b   1.000
_cell.length_c   1.000
_cell.angle_alpha   90.00
_cell.angle_beta   90.00
_cell.angle_gamma   90.00
#
_symmetry.space_group_name_H-M   'P 1'
#
loop_
_entity.id
_entity.type
_entity.pdbx_description
1 polymer ?
#
loop_
_entity_poly.entity_id
_entity_poly.type
_entity_poly.pdbx_seq_one_letter_code
_entity_poly.pdbx_strand_id
1 'polypeptide(L)'
;MFKNLGVSVEIADSKEIFFNALRNITDPEEKREAITKAFYKDVFGDLVKKNGAKYLFQGTILTDVDETIAGIKRQHNVFEQLGIDPEDAFGYRILEPLVQLRKPAVRELARALGLPEETYNRPPFPGPALAARVIG
;
A
#
# COMPACT_ATOMS: atom_id res chain seq x y z
N MET A 1 4.26 -15.23 11.68
CA MET A 1 2.81 -14.96 11.65
C MET A 1 2.17 -15.40 10.35
N PHE A 2 2.30 -14.67 9.23
CA PHE A 2 1.63 -14.98 7.96
C PHE A 2 1.91 -16.40 7.42
N LYS A 3 3.15 -16.90 7.55
CA LYS A 3 3.50 -18.29 7.21
C LYS A 3 2.65 -19.32 7.97
N ASN A 4 2.31 -19.06 9.23
CA ASN A 4 1.48 -19.96 10.05
C ASN A 4 0.00 -19.91 9.64
N LEU A 5 -0.41 -18.86 8.91
CA LEU A 5 -1.74 -18.71 8.31
C LEU A 5 -1.79 -19.25 6.87
N GLY A 6 -0.72 -19.93 6.40
CA GLY A 6 -0.63 -20.44 5.03
C GLY A 6 -0.39 -19.37 3.97
N VAL A 7 -0.01 -18.15 4.37
CA VAL A 7 0.28 -17.04 3.44
C VAL A 7 1.78 -16.97 3.17
N SER A 8 2.16 -17.19 1.90
CA SER A 8 3.52 -16.99 1.42
C SER A 8 3.86 -15.49 1.41
N VAL A 9 5.01 -15.14 1.98
CA VAL A 9 5.49 -13.76 2.03
C VAL A 9 6.89 -13.71 1.42
N GLU A 10 7.05 -12.91 0.37
CA GLU A 10 8.34 -12.52 -0.18
C GLU A 10 8.76 -11.18 0.43
N ILE A 11 10.00 -11.09 0.90
CA ILE A 11 10.56 -9.85 1.44
C ILE A 11 11.54 -9.31 0.41
N ALA A 12 11.19 -8.18 -0.22
CA ALA A 12 12.07 -7.47 -1.14
C ALA A 12 12.96 -6.49 -0.35
N ASP A 13 14.28 -6.67 -0.39
CA ASP A 13 15.22 -5.66 0.12
C ASP A 13 15.44 -4.58 -0.95
N SER A 14 14.74 -3.46 -0.77
CA SER A 14 14.79 -2.31 -1.68
C SER A 14 15.28 -1.03 -0.98
N LYS A 15 15.96 -1.15 0.17
CA LYS A 15 16.37 0.01 0.99
C LYS A 15 17.18 1.04 0.18
N GLU A 16 18.13 0.57 -0.62
CA GLU A 16 18.98 1.44 -1.45
C GLU A 16 18.17 2.24 -2.49
N ILE A 17 17.11 1.65 -3.06
CA ILE A 17 16.23 2.36 -4.01
C ILE A 17 15.59 3.56 -3.31
N PHE A 18 15.03 3.35 -2.11
CA PHE A 18 14.40 4.42 -1.35
C PHE A 18 15.40 5.46 -0.84
N PHE A 19 16.58 5.06 -0.36
CA PHE A 19 17.60 6.01 0.09
C PHE A 19 18.15 6.87 -1.05
N ASN A 20 18.34 6.28 -2.23
CA ASN A 20 18.77 7.03 -3.40
C ASN A 20 17.66 7.98 -3.89
N ALA A 21 16.40 7.54 -3.86
CA ALA A 21 15.26 8.38 -4.23
C ALA A 21 15.08 9.59 -3.29
N LEU A 22 15.45 9.47 -2.03
CA LEU A 22 15.34 10.54 -1.02
C LEU A 22 16.57 11.45 -0.93
N ARG A 23 17.63 11.17 -1.71
CA ARG A 23 18.89 11.90 -1.60
C ARG A 23 18.71 13.38 -1.91
N ASN A 24 19.13 14.23 -0.97
CA ASN A 24 19.05 15.69 -1.04
C ASN A 24 17.61 16.26 -1.12
N ILE A 25 16.58 15.46 -0.80
CA ILE A 25 15.19 15.92 -0.74
C ILE A 25 14.86 16.30 0.69
N THR A 26 14.49 17.56 0.88
CA THR A 26 14.18 18.11 2.20
C THR A 26 12.69 18.45 2.35
N ASP A 27 12.02 18.78 1.25
CA ASP A 27 10.60 19.12 1.23
C ASP A 27 9.73 17.88 1.56
N PRO A 28 8.80 17.96 2.53
CA PRO A 28 7.99 16.82 2.94
C PRO A 28 7.10 16.23 1.83
N GLU A 29 6.55 17.06 0.95
CA GLU A 29 5.70 16.59 -0.14
C GLU A 29 6.55 15.95 -1.25
N GLU A 30 7.71 16.52 -1.57
CA GLU A 30 8.66 15.90 -2.49
C GLU A 30 9.15 14.54 -1.97
N LYS A 31 9.42 14.40 -0.66
CA LYS A 31 9.78 13.10 -0.06
C LYS A 31 8.68 12.08 -0.25
N ARG A 32 7.43 12.50 0.01
CA ARG A 32 6.25 11.64 -0.14
C ARG A 32 6.08 11.19 -1.58
N GLU A 33 6.27 12.10 -2.54
CA GLU A 33 6.22 11.78 -3.97
C GLU A 33 7.34 10.84 -4.39
N ALA A 34 8.58 11.11 -3.96
CA ALA A 34 9.75 10.27 -4.25
C ALA A 34 9.55 8.83 -3.74
N ILE A 35 9.04 8.64 -2.51
CA ILE A 35 8.74 7.31 -1.95
C ILE A 35 7.64 6.62 -2.75
N THR A 36 6.57 7.35 -3.10
CA THR A 36 5.45 6.80 -3.86
C THR A 36 5.93 6.30 -5.23
N LYS A 37 6.71 7.13 -5.93
CA LYS A 37 7.29 6.80 -7.23
C LYS A 37 8.24 5.62 -7.13
N ALA A 38 9.17 5.63 -6.18
CA ALA A 38 10.13 4.53 -5.96
C ALA A 38 9.40 3.21 -5.70
N PHE A 39 8.35 3.22 -4.88
CA PHE A 39 7.55 2.02 -4.61
C PHE A 39 6.87 1.49 -5.88
N TYR A 40 6.08 2.31 -6.58
CA TYR A 40 5.28 1.81 -7.70
C TYR A 40 6.09 1.50 -8.94
N LYS A 41 7.05 2.38 -9.29
CA LYS A 41 7.81 2.28 -10.53
C LYS A 41 8.98 1.33 -10.40
N ASP A 42 9.78 1.47 -9.34
CA ASP A 42 11.11 0.85 -9.27
C ASP A 42 11.11 -0.45 -8.46
N VAL A 43 10.05 -0.72 -7.68
CA VAL A 43 9.94 -1.95 -6.86
C VAL A 43 8.74 -2.80 -7.28
N PHE A 44 7.53 -2.23 -7.17
CA PHE A 44 6.30 -2.99 -7.33
C PHE A 44 6.05 -3.41 -8.77
N GLY A 45 6.27 -2.53 -9.74
CA GLY A 45 6.11 -2.83 -11.17
C GLY A 45 6.95 -4.02 -11.63
N ASP A 46 8.21 -4.11 -11.19
CA ASP A 46 9.11 -5.21 -11.53
C ASP A 46 8.69 -6.52 -10.85
N LEU A 47 8.22 -6.46 -9.59
CA LEU A 47 7.70 -7.63 -8.89
C LEU A 47 6.47 -8.23 -9.57
N VAL A 48 5.53 -7.38 -10.00
CA VAL A 48 4.33 -7.82 -10.72
C VAL A 48 4.71 -8.51 -12.03
N LYS A 49 5.57 -7.89 -12.84
CA LYS A 49 6.03 -8.43 -14.13
C LYS A 49 6.70 -9.79 -13.96
N LYS A 50 7.54 -9.92 -12.92
CA LYS A 50 8.27 -11.16 -12.64
C LYS A 50 7.35 -12.30 -12.17
N ASN A 51 6.32 -11.99 -11.38
CA ASN A 51 5.40 -12.99 -10.84
C ASN A 51 4.26 -13.36 -11.78
N GLY A 52 3.97 -12.55 -12.80
CA GLY A 52 2.87 -12.81 -13.74
C GLY A 52 1.49 -12.85 -13.07
N ALA A 53 1.34 -12.11 -11.97
CA ALA A 53 0.11 -12.08 -11.19
C ALA A 53 -1.03 -11.48 -12.04
N LYS A 54 -2.19 -12.16 -12.07
CA LYS A 54 -3.39 -11.68 -12.78
C LYS A 54 -4.30 -10.81 -11.91
N TYR A 55 -4.17 -10.94 -10.59
CA TYR A 55 -5.00 -10.25 -9.62
C TYR A 55 -4.13 -9.64 -8.53
N LEU A 56 -4.45 -8.41 -8.16
CA LEU A 56 -3.87 -7.69 -7.03
C LEU A 56 -4.96 -7.45 -5.98
N PHE A 57 -4.81 -8.04 -4.81
CA PHE A 57 -5.70 -7.75 -3.69
C PHE A 57 -5.26 -6.48 -2.97
N GLN A 58 -6.19 -5.55 -2.77
CA GLN A 58 -5.98 -4.35 -1.97
C GLN A 58 -6.89 -4.35 -0.74
N GLY A 59 -6.36 -3.83 0.37
CA GLY A 59 -7.05 -3.75 1.65
C GLY A 59 -7.95 -2.53 1.80
N THR A 60 -8.41 -1.93 0.71
CA THR A 60 -9.28 -0.75 0.71
C THR A 60 -10.56 -0.99 1.51
N ILE A 61 -10.92 -0.06 2.39
CA ILE A 61 -12.13 -0.13 3.23
C ILE A 61 -13.08 1.02 2.92
N LEU A 62 -14.33 0.96 3.41
CA LEU A 62 -15.34 1.99 3.11
C LEU A 62 -14.90 3.40 3.55
N THR A 63 -14.18 3.49 4.67
CA THR A 63 -13.66 4.78 5.18
C THR A 63 -12.66 5.41 4.22
N ASP A 64 -11.92 4.59 3.48
CA ASP A 64 -10.94 5.04 2.52
C ASP A 64 -11.60 5.64 1.27
N VAL A 65 -12.67 5.00 0.79
CA VAL A 65 -13.51 5.49 -0.32
C VAL A 65 -14.16 6.82 0.05
N ASP A 66 -14.76 6.90 1.26
CA ASP A 66 -15.37 8.12 1.79
C ASP A 66 -14.36 9.28 1.81
N GLU A 67 -13.13 9.03 2.30
CA GLU A 67 -12.05 10.03 2.36
C GLU A 67 -11.54 10.44 0.96
N THR A 68 -11.55 9.54 -0.01
CA THR A 68 -11.16 9.85 -1.39
C THR A 68 -12.23 10.68 -2.10
N ILE A 69 -13.51 10.37 -1.95
CA ILE A 69 -14.62 11.18 -2.49
C ILE A 69 -14.62 12.58 -1.87
N ALA A 70 -14.29 12.69 -0.58
CA ALA A 70 -14.16 13.96 0.12
C ALA A 70 -12.90 14.76 -0.28
N GLY A 71 -12.02 14.22 -1.14
CA GLY A 71 -10.78 14.86 -1.57
C GLY A 71 -9.66 14.85 -0.52
N ILE A 72 -9.81 14.07 0.56
CA ILE A 72 -8.90 14.03 1.71
C ILE A 72 -7.79 12.98 1.49
N LYS A 73 -8.10 11.83 0.88
CA LYS A 73 -7.11 10.77 0.58
C LYS A 73 -6.83 10.62 -0.91
N ARG A 74 -5.57 10.85 -1.30
CA ARG A 74 -5.03 10.48 -2.62
C ARG A 74 -4.68 8.99 -2.77
N GLN A 75 -4.56 8.25 -1.68
CA GLN A 75 -3.85 6.97 -1.68
C GLN A 75 -4.64 5.76 -2.24
N HIS A 76 -5.97 5.83 -2.32
CA HIS A 76 -6.80 4.67 -2.71
C HIS A 76 -7.00 4.51 -4.21
N ASN A 77 -6.76 5.56 -4.99
CA ASN A 77 -6.94 5.52 -6.43
C ASN A 77 -5.63 5.87 -7.13
N VAL A 78 -4.45 5.58 -6.57
CA VAL A 78 -3.18 6.04 -7.14
C VAL A 78 -3.05 5.70 -8.62
N PHE A 79 -3.47 4.51 -9.06
CA PHE A 79 -3.40 4.14 -10.47
C PHE A 79 -4.41 4.93 -11.33
N GLU A 80 -5.69 5.00 -10.95
CA GLU A 80 -6.68 5.81 -11.67
C GLU A 80 -6.38 7.32 -11.64
N GLN A 81 -5.88 7.85 -10.52
CA GLN A 81 -5.46 9.25 -10.35
C GLN A 81 -4.23 9.59 -11.19
N LEU A 82 -3.37 8.59 -11.46
CA LEU A 82 -2.29 8.69 -12.42
C LEU A 82 -2.75 8.41 -13.86
N GLY A 83 -4.04 8.13 -14.08
CA GLY A 83 -4.62 7.79 -15.38
C GLY A 83 -4.16 6.44 -15.93
N ILE A 84 -3.71 5.54 -15.04
CA ILE A 84 -3.14 4.24 -15.39
C ILE A 84 -4.20 3.17 -15.16
N ASP A 85 -4.71 2.58 -16.24
CA ASP A 85 -5.45 1.32 -16.16
C ASP A 85 -4.47 0.18 -15.82
N PRO A 86 -4.58 -0.47 -14.65
CA PRO A 86 -3.66 -1.53 -14.25
C PRO A 86 -3.69 -2.76 -15.17
N GLU A 87 -4.82 -3.03 -15.82
CA GLU A 87 -4.95 -4.15 -16.76
C GLU A 87 -4.17 -3.85 -18.03
N ASP A 88 -4.30 -2.64 -18.58
CA ASP A 88 -3.55 -2.24 -19.78
C ASP A 88 -2.05 -2.00 -19.49
N ALA A 89 -1.72 -1.39 -18.35
CA ALA A 89 -0.35 -1.01 -18.02
C ALA A 89 0.49 -2.16 -17.46
N PHE A 90 -0.13 -3.09 -16.75
CA PHE A 90 0.58 -4.13 -16.00
C PHE A 90 0.00 -5.54 -16.12
N GLY A 91 -1.14 -5.73 -16.81
CA GLY A 91 -1.72 -7.05 -17.06
C GLY A 91 -2.41 -7.70 -15.86
N TYR A 92 -2.80 -6.92 -14.84
CA TYR A 92 -3.51 -7.44 -13.67
C TYR A 92 -4.74 -6.61 -13.31
N ARG A 93 -5.70 -7.25 -12.62
CA ARG A 93 -6.92 -6.62 -12.11
C ARG A 93 -6.83 -6.41 -10.60
N ILE A 94 -7.36 -5.30 -10.12
CA ILE A 94 -7.43 -5.01 -8.69
C ILE A 94 -8.71 -5.63 -8.10
N LEU A 95 -8.58 -6.25 -6.93
CA LEU A 95 -9.70 -6.81 -6.15
C LEU A 95 -9.68 -6.21 -4.73
N GLU A 96 -10.82 -5.64 -4.32
CA GLU A 96 -10.96 -4.92 -3.04
C GLU A 96 -12.01 -5.58 -2.14
N PRO A 97 -11.72 -6.74 -1.53
CA PRO A 97 -12.72 -7.53 -0.81
C PRO A 97 -13.26 -6.85 0.45
N LEU A 98 -12.58 -5.84 0.98
CA LEU A 98 -12.94 -5.16 2.22
C LEU A 98 -13.67 -3.82 2.00
N VAL A 99 -13.94 -3.43 0.74
CA VAL A 99 -14.41 -2.09 0.37
C VAL A 99 -15.73 -1.70 1.06
N GLN A 100 -16.55 -2.66 1.45
CA GLN A 100 -17.82 -2.43 2.13
C GLN A 100 -17.70 -2.33 3.66
N LEU A 101 -16.54 -2.61 4.23
CA LEU A 101 -16.32 -2.68 5.68
C LEU A 101 -15.78 -1.36 6.23
N ARG A 102 -16.14 -1.02 7.47
CA ARG A 102 -15.47 0.05 8.24
C ARG A 102 -14.42 -0.56 9.18
N LYS A 103 -13.51 0.29 9.70
CA LYS A 103 -12.39 -0.14 10.58
C LYS A 103 -12.80 -1.14 11.68
N PRO A 104 -13.90 -0.96 12.44
CA PRO A 104 -14.29 -1.93 13.46
C PRO A 104 -14.59 -3.33 12.89
N ALA A 105 -15.32 -3.40 11.78
CA ALA A 105 -15.68 -4.67 11.14
C ALA A 105 -14.45 -5.42 10.59
N VAL A 106 -13.44 -4.68 10.10
CA VAL A 106 -12.17 -5.26 9.66
C VAL A 106 -11.39 -5.87 10.83
N ARG A 107 -11.44 -5.25 12.02
CA ARG A 107 -10.84 -5.82 13.24
C ARG A 107 -11.54 -7.10 13.68
N GLU A 108 -12.88 -7.11 13.67
CA GLU A 108 -13.65 -8.32 13.97
C GLU A 108 -13.37 -9.45 12.98
N LEU A 109 -13.25 -9.12 11.68
CA LEU A 109 -12.86 -10.09 10.66
C LEU A 109 -11.45 -10.64 10.91
N ALA A 110 -10.48 -9.79 11.24
CA ALA A 110 -9.12 -10.22 11.56
C ALA A 110 -9.10 -11.16 12.78
N ARG A 111 -9.88 -10.84 13.83
CA ARG A 111 -10.05 -11.69 15.00
C ARG A 111 -10.66 -13.05 14.64
N ALA A 112 -11.70 -13.07 13.81
CA ALA A 112 -12.35 -14.30 13.34
C ALA A 112 -11.43 -15.18 12.48
N LEU A 113 -10.51 -14.55 11.71
CA LEU A 113 -9.49 -15.23 10.92
C LEU A 113 -8.27 -15.70 11.73
N GLY A 114 -8.26 -15.47 13.05
CA GLY A 114 -7.18 -15.92 13.94
C GLY A 114 -5.90 -15.09 13.85
N LEU A 115 -5.98 -13.85 13.38
CA LEU A 115 -4.81 -12.95 13.42
C LEU A 115 -4.51 -12.57 14.88
N PRO A 116 -3.21 -12.41 15.26
CA PRO A 116 -2.82 -11.91 16.57
C PRO A 116 -3.41 -10.53 16.86
N GLU A 117 -3.85 -10.30 18.09
CA GLU A 117 -4.47 -9.04 18.52
C GLU A 117 -3.62 -7.79 18.20
N GLU A 118 -2.32 -7.91 18.41
CA GLU A 118 -1.31 -6.90 18.10
C GLU A 118 -1.27 -6.44 16.64
N THR A 119 -1.92 -7.17 15.72
CA THR A 119 -1.97 -6.81 14.29
C THR A 119 -3.16 -5.93 13.95
N TYR A 120 -4.34 -6.24 14.48
CA TYR A 120 -5.56 -5.50 14.18
C TYR A 120 -5.84 -4.35 15.17
N ASN A 121 -5.22 -4.38 16.35
CA ASN A 121 -5.22 -3.27 17.31
C ASN A 121 -4.01 -2.34 17.17
N ARG A 122 -3.12 -2.57 16.20
CA ARG A 122 -1.97 -1.70 15.95
C ARG A 122 -2.42 -0.29 15.54
N PRO A 123 -1.78 0.77 16.06
CA PRO A 123 -1.95 2.12 15.54
C PRO A 123 -1.57 2.21 14.04
N PRO A 124 -2.23 3.06 13.25
CA PRO A 124 -1.88 3.23 11.85
C PRO A 124 -0.44 3.73 11.70
N PHE A 125 0.24 3.21 10.68
CA PHE A 125 1.58 3.64 10.30
C PHE A 125 1.56 4.15 8.85
N PRO A 126 2.02 5.38 8.59
CA PRO A 126 1.88 6.01 7.27
C PRO A 126 2.82 5.38 6.23
N GLY A 127 2.47 5.47 4.95
CA GLY A 127 3.26 4.95 3.83
C GLY A 127 4.71 5.49 3.78
N PRO A 128 4.92 6.83 3.83
CA PRO A 128 6.25 7.42 3.97
C PRO A 128 6.98 7.09 5.28
N ALA A 129 6.31 6.40 6.22
CA ALA A 129 6.90 5.85 7.42
C ALA A 129 7.69 6.88 8.24
N LEU A 130 8.97 6.60 8.48
CA LEU A 130 9.87 7.46 9.23
C LEU A 130 10.38 8.64 8.40
N ALA A 131 10.34 8.59 7.07
CA ALA A 131 10.83 9.69 6.23
C ALA A 131 10.01 10.98 6.43
N ALA A 132 8.72 10.85 6.72
CA ALA A 132 7.85 11.97 7.09
C ALA A 132 8.04 12.47 8.54
N ARG A 133 8.90 11.81 9.33
CA ARG A 133 9.19 12.14 10.74
C ARG A 133 10.61 12.68 10.93
N VAL A 134 11.41 12.76 9.87
CA VAL A 134 12.75 13.35 9.87
C VAL A 134 12.66 14.70 9.18
N ILE A 135 13.04 15.75 9.90
CA ILE A 135 13.09 17.11 9.37
C ILE A 135 14.35 17.26 8.50
N GLY A 136 14.19 17.91 7.35
CA GLY A 136 15.25 18.20 6.39
C GLY A 136 15.48 17.10 5.39
#